data_AF-A0A1F9SEX2-F1
#
_entry.id   AF-A0A1F9SEX2-F1
#
_cell.length_a   1.000
_cell.length_b   1.000
_cell.length_c   1.000
_cell.angle_alpha   90.00
_cell.angle_beta   90.00
_cell.angle_gamma   90.00
#
_symmetry.space_group_name_H-M   'P 1'
#
loop_
_entity.id
_entity.type
_entity.pdbx_description
1 polymer ?
#
loop_
_entity_poly.entity_id
_entity_poly.type
_entity_poly.pdbx_seq_one_letter_code
_entity_poly.pdbx_strand_id
1 'polypeptide(L)'
;MKRAVLLAALVACAAALAAFRPYNQGARSKTVWMTVSSIATGQEYYLEVSQDGSALLREETAKTLVTRRGKIAPQLVKDFFREIESSEIVNSQNVKQSKMVFYRGDMLKLSAYISGELTRTVAPLNNFGEAFSYAFGEVKKAAASMPKQAGLAAFLRAEPVEGEELDSFRAKAAREGEVKNIETYDIQKVKPLLAAIKEPHRLVPLETEAVRRELQDYISSRQLYGLRTLFYLPSTRGTFKCMVLDVVRVQAATAPKKPAAAPKKKR
;
A
#
# COMPACT_ATOMS: atom_id res chain seq x y z
N MET A 1 37.41 -38.48 31.07
CA MET A 1 35.95 -38.59 30.89
C MET A 1 35.15 -37.42 31.48
N LYS A 2 35.44 -36.91 32.69
CA LYS A 2 34.66 -35.81 33.32
C LYS A 2 34.60 -34.47 32.54
N ARG A 3 35.66 -34.11 31.80
CA ARG A 3 35.71 -32.86 30.99
C ARG A 3 34.88 -32.91 29.71
N ALA A 4 34.74 -34.10 29.09
CA ALA A 4 33.95 -34.26 27.87
C ALA A 4 32.44 -34.15 28.13
N VAL A 5 31.99 -34.66 29.29
CA VAL A 5 30.59 -34.54 29.73
C VAL A 5 30.22 -33.09 30.04
N LEU A 6 31.16 -32.31 30.60
CA LEU A 6 30.95 -30.90 30.93
C LEU A 6 30.85 -30.02 29.67
N LEU A 7 31.65 -30.32 28.64
CA LEU A 7 31.57 -29.67 27.33
C LEU A 7 30.27 -30.02 26.58
N ALA A 8 29.83 -31.28 26.63
CA ALA A 8 28.54 -31.69 26.05
C ALA A 8 27.34 -31.02 26.74
N ALA A 9 27.39 -30.86 28.07
CA ALA A 9 26.36 -30.15 28.82
C ALA A 9 26.30 -28.65 28.49
N LEU A 10 27.45 -27.99 28.29
CA LEU A 10 27.49 -26.57 27.89
C LEU A 10 26.95 -26.34 26.48
N VAL A 11 27.23 -27.24 25.54
CA VAL A 11 26.69 -27.16 24.16
C VAL A 11 25.18 -27.43 24.14
N ALA A 12 24.69 -28.37 24.96
CA ALA A 12 23.25 -28.64 25.09
C ALA A 12 22.49 -27.46 25.73
N CYS A 13 23.07 -26.81 26.74
CA CYS A 13 22.49 -25.60 27.35
C CYS A 13 22.51 -24.39 26.40
N ALA A 14 23.56 -24.23 25.58
CA ALA A 14 23.61 -23.20 24.55
C ALA A 14 22.58 -23.43 23.44
N ALA A 15 22.33 -24.70 23.06
CA ALA A 15 21.28 -25.06 22.11
C ALA A 15 19.87 -24.83 22.68
N ALA A 16 19.64 -25.10 23.97
CA ALA A 16 18.38 -24.82 24.65
C ALA A 16 18.09 -23.31 24.79
N LEU A 17 19.12 -22.48 25.03
CA LEU A 17 19.00 -21.01 25.02
C LEU A 17 18.79 -20.41 23.63
N ALA A 18 19.29 -21.08 22.58
CA ALA A 18 18.97 -20.71 21.19
C ALA A 18 17.55 -21.13 20.78
N ALA A 19 17.01 -22.21 21.36
CA ALA A 19 15.66 -22.71 21.10
C ALA A 19 14.56 -21.99 21.91
N PHE A 20 14.89 -21.41 23.07
CA PHE A 20 13.95 -20.61 23.89
C PHE A 20 14.10 -19.11 23.63
N ARG A 21 13.91 -18.69 22.37
CA ARG A 21 13.55 -17.29 22.04
C ARG A 21 12.05 -17.21 21.80
N PRO A 22 11.23 -16.78 22.77
CA PRO A 22 9.79 -16.66 22.60
C PRO A 22 9.41 -15.39 21.80
N TYR A 23 10.09 -15.11 20.68
CA TYR A 23 9.81 -13.94 19.82
C TYR A 23 10.05 -14.17 18.32
N ASN A 24 10.21 -15.43 17.89
CA ASN A 24 10.50 -15.78 16.49
C ASN A 24 9.42 -16.65 15.83
N GLN A 25 8.14 -16.44 16.17
CA GLN A 25 7.11 -16.62 15.15
C GLN A 25 7.24 -15.41 14.21
N GLY A 26 7.78 -15.64 13.02
CA GLY A 26 8.23 -14.62 12.05
C GLY A 26 7.44 -13.32 12.10
N ALA A 27 7.96 -12.35 12.86
CA ALA A 27 7.43 -11.01 12.90
C ALA A 27 7.63 -10.43 11.50
N ARG A 28 6.55 -10.31 10.72
CA ARG A 28 6.54 -9.42 9.55
C ARG A 28 7.15 -8.11 10.01
N SER A 29 8.23 -7.67 9.38
CA SER A 29 8.86 -6.40 9.69
C SER A 29 7.78 -5.33 9.73
N LYS A 30 7.70 -4.58 10.84
CA LYS A 30 6.71 -3.50 10.97
C LYS A 30 6.82 -2.64 9.71
N THR A 31 5.71 -2.50 9.00
CA THR A 31 5.64 -1.74 7.75
C THR A 31 4.64 -0.64 7.95
N VAL A 32 5.02 0.56 7.54
CA VAL A 32 4.17 1.74 7.55
C VAL A 32 3.99 2.17 6.11
N TRP A 33 2.74 2.39 5.71
CA TRP A 33 2.44 3.00 4.43
C TRP A 33 1.60 4.24 4.62
N MET A 34 1.84 5.23 3.78
CA MET A 34 1.12 6.48 3.83
C MET A 34 0.90 7.07 2.46
N THR A 35 -0.20 7.79 2.37
CA THR A 35 -0.54 8.63 1.23
C THR A 35 -0.60 10.05 1.72
N VAL A 36 0.16 10.94 1.09
CA VAL A 36 0.01 12.38 1.28
C VAL A 36 -0.59 12.97 0.02
N SER A 37 -1.71 13.66 0.21
CA SER A 37 -2.41 14.39 -0.84
C SER A 37 -2.32 15.87 -0.57
N SER A 38 -1.75 16.61 -1.52
CA SER A 38 -1.71 18.06 -1.48
C SER A 38 -2.97 18.62 -2.11
N ILE A 39 -3.83 19.25 -1.31
CA ILE A 39 -5.10 19.83 -1.78
C ILE A 39 -4.82 20.96 -2.78
N ALA A 40 -3.77 21.74 -2.55
CA ALA A 40 -3.42 22.89 -3.38
C ALA A 40 -2.92 22.49 -4.79
N THR A 41 -2.13 21.41 -4.89
CA THR A 41 -1.49 21.03 -6.15
C THR A 41 -2.15 19.83 -6.83
N GLY A 42 -3.04 19.14 -6.14
CA GLY A 42 -3.63 17.87 -6.60
C GLY A 42 -2.62 16.73 -6.71
N GLN A 43 -1.41 16.90 -6.16
CA GLN A 43 -0.37 15.87 -6.16
C GLN A 43 -0.66 14.86 -5.06
N GLU A 44 -0.55 13.59 -5.40
CA GLU A 44 -0.61 12.48 -4.45
C GLU A 44 0.72 11.74 -4.50
N TYR A 45 1.31 11.50 -3.34
CA TYR A 45 2.41 10.57 -3.24
C TYR A 45 2.15 9.53 -2.17
N TYR A 46 2.58 8.33 -2.48
CA TYR A 46 2.52 7.17 -1.61
C TYR A 46 3.94 6.81 -1.18
N LEU A 47 4.14 6.62 0.12
CA LEU A 47 5.40 6.17 0.70
C LEU A 47 5.13 4.96 1.59
N GLU A 48 5.86 3.89 1.34
CA GLU A 48 5.92 2.71 2.20
C GLU A 48 7.34 2.54 2.72
N VAL A 49 7.46 2.27 4.02
CA VAL A 49 8.73 2.01 4.69
C VAL A 49 8.57 0.81 5.61
N SER A 50 9.44 -0.16 5.42
CA SER A 50 9.58 -1.33 6.26
C SER A 50 10.72 -1.12 7.26
N GLN A 51 10.60 -1.73 8.44
CA GLN A 51 11.60 -1.65 9.50
C GLN A 51 12.98 -2.21 9.09
N ASP A 52 13.03 -3.07 8.07
CA ASP A 52 14.26 -3.62 7.49
C ASP A 52 14.99 -2.63 6.53
N GLY A 53 14.44 -1.43 6.36
CA GLY A 53 14.96 -0.40 5.46
C GLY A 53 14.35 -0.43 4.06
N SER A 54 13.55 -1.43 3.70
CA SER A 54 12.91 -1.51 2.39
C SER A 54 11.88 -0.38 2.24
N ALA A 55 11.94 0.36 1.13
CA ALA A 55 11.07 1.49 0.90
C ALA A 55 10.52 1.51 -0.54
N LEU A 56 9.30 2.04 -0.68
CA LEU A 56 8.62 2.25 -1.94
C LEU A 56 8.03 3.65 -1.97
N LEU A 57 8.36 4.42 -3.00
CA LEU A 57 7.80 5.74 -3.24
C LEU A 57 7.09 5.72 -4.60
N ARG A 58 5.82 6.12 -4.62
CA ARG A 58 5.06 6.37 -5.85
C ARG A 58 4.60 7.81 -5.84
N GLU A 59 5.01 8.57 -6.84
CA GLU A 59 4.62 9.97 -7.02
C GLU A 59 3.71 10.07 -8.24
N GLU A 60 2.50 10.59 -8.02
CA GLU A 60 1.51 10.82 -9.05
C GLU A 60 1.18 12.31 -9.17
N THR A 61 1.45 12.87 -10.35
CA THR A 61 1.07 14.23 -10.72
C THR A 61 0.07 14.20 -11.88
N ALA A 62 -0.43 15.35 -12.34
CA ALA A 62 -1.26 15.42 -13.55
C ALA A 62 -0.53 15.04 -14.86
N LYS A 63 0.81 14.92 -14.85
CA LYS A 63 1.60 14.63 -16.06
C LYS A 63 2.48 13.39 -15.96
N THR A 64 2.87 13.01 -14.75
CA THR A 64 3.88 11.99 -14.52
C THR A 64 3.41 10.99 -13.47
N LEU A 65 3.83 9.75 -13.65
CA LEU A 65 3.72 8.69 -12.66
C LEU A 65 5.09 8.04 -12.54
N VAL A 66 5.67 8.11 -11.34
CA VAL A 66 7.02 7.60 -11.08
C VAL A 66 6.96 6.70 -9.84
N THR A 67 7.46 5.48 -9.98
CA THR A 67 7.64 4.55 -8.86
C THR A 67 9.13 4.32 -8.64
N ARG A 68 9.56 4.36 -7.38
CA ARG A 68 10.93 4.10 -6.92
C ARG A 68 10.88 3.07 -5.80
N ARG A 69 11.85 2.16 -5.78
CA ARG A 69 11.96 1.12 -4.75
C ARG A 69 13.44 0.91 -4.42
N GLY A 70 13.74 0.64 -3.17
CA GLY A 70 15.10 0.40 -2.73
C GLY A 70 15.22 0.28 -1.22
N LYS A 71 16.39 0.59 -0.69
CA LYS A 71 16.68 0.57 0.74
C LYS A 71 17.10 1.94 1.24
N ILE A 72 16.56 2.32 2.39
CA ILE A 72 16.90 3.54 3.14
C ILE A 72 17.88 3.17 4.26
N ALA A 73 18.73 4.11 4.65
CA ALA A 73 19.65 3.95 5.76
C ALA A 73 18.91 3.54 7.06
N PRO A 74 19.37 2.52 7.80
CA PRO A 74 18.69 2.04 9.01
C PRO A 74 18.45 3.11 10.07
N GLN A 75 19.35 4.10 10.18
CA GLN A 75 19.21 5.21 11.13
C GLN A 75 17.97 6.06 10.84
N LEU A 76 17.75 6.43 9.56
CA LEU A 76 16.58 7.20 9.15
C LEU A 76 15.28 6.44 9.40
N VAL A 77 15.29 5.12 9.14
CA VAL A 77 14.13 4.26 9.42
C VAL A 77 13.86 4.20 10.93
N LYS A 78 14.89 4.03 11.75
CA LYS A 78 14.75 4.00 13.21
C LYS A 78 14.17 5.31 13.75
N ASP A 79 14.69 6.45 13.31
CA ASP A 79 14.19 7.76 13.73
C ASP A 79 12.73 7.94 13.28
N PHE A 80 12.40 7.56 12.04
CA PHE A 80 11.04 7.65 11.53
C PHE A 80 10.03 6.81 12.31
N PHE A 81 10.35 5.55 12.60
CA PHE A 81 9.48 4.68 13.39
C PHE A 81 9.34 5.17 14.84
N ARG A 82 10.40 5.72 15.44
CA ARG A 82 10.32 6.34 16.76
C ARG A 82 9.31 7.50 16.77
N GLU A 83 9.34 8.37 15.76
CA GLU A 83 8.41 9.51 15.68
C GLU A 83 6.96 9.09 15.37
N ILE A 84 6.75 7.95 14.70
CA ILE A 84 5.39 7.38 14.53
C ILE A 84 4.86 6.86 15.86
N GLU A 85 5.68 6.08 16.57
CA GLU A 85 5.29 5.47 17.85
C GLU A 85 5.08 6.53 18.94
N SER A 86 5.80 7.65 18.89
CA SER A 86 5.62 8.79 19.82
C SER A 86 4.49 9.73 19.43
N SER A 87 3.91 9.60 18.22
CA SER A 87 2.89 10.53 17.75
C SER A 87 1.55 10.32 18.45
N GLU A 88 1.11 11.33 19.21
CA GLU A 88 -0.19 11.32 19.89
C GLU A 88 -1.36 11.17 18.90
N ILE A 89 -1.25 11.71 17.69
CA ILE A 89 -2.31 11.65 16.67
C ILE A 89 -2.45 10.24 16.09
N VAL A 90 -1.34 9.51 16.04
CA VAL A 90 -1.30 8.12 15.58
C VAL A 90 -1.86 7.20 16.67
N ASN A 91 -1.56 7.50 17.94
CA ASN A 91 -2.02 6.73 19.10
C ASN A 91 -3.43 7.11 19.59
N SER A 92 -3.95 8.30 19.25
CA SER A 92 -5.27 8.74 19.67
C SER A 92 -6.35 8.32 18.69
N GLN A 93 -7.38 7.65 19.20
CA GLN A 93 -8.55 7.25 18.41
C GLN A 93 -9.46 8.43 18.03
N ASN A 94 -9.14 9.66 18.48
CA ASN A 94 -10.02 10.83 18.42
C ASN A 94 -9.33 12.04 17.78
N VAL A 95 -8.91 11.90 16.53
CA VAL A 95 -8.53 13.07 15.72
C VAL A 95 -9.80 13.84 15.39
N LYS A 96 -10.00 15.02 15.98
CA LYS A 96 -11.19 15.88 15.79
C LYS A 96 -11.43 16.16 14.31
N GLN A 97 -12.34 15.40 13.70
CA GLN A 97 -12.66 15.49 12.27
C GLN A 97 -13.20 16.88 11.84
N SER A 98 -13.77 17.64 12.79
CA SER A 98 -14.42 18.93 12.53
C SER A 98 -13.48 20.02 11.99
N LYS A 99 -12.16 19.94 12.23
CA LYS A 99 -11.18 20.89 11.66
C LYS A 99 -10.75 20.58 10.23
N MET A 100 -11.13 19.42 9.68
CA MET A 100 -10.68 18.99 8.34
C MET A 100 -11.43 19.67 7.20
N VAL A 101 -12.64 20.18 7.43
CA VAL A 101 -13.53 20.71 6.36
C VAL A 101 -12.98 21.98 5.68
N PHE A 102 -12.14 22.76 6.38
CA PHE A 102 -11.59 24.02 5.86
C PHE A 102 -10.08 23.99 5.63
N TYR A 103 -9.43 22.84 5.86
CA TYR A 103 -7.98 22.74 5.69
C TYR A 103 -7.62 22.68 4.20
N ARG A 104 -6.66 23.51 3.77
CA ARG A 104 -6.18 23.60 2.38
C ARG A 104 -4.74 23.11 2.17
N GLY A 105 -4.09 22.66 3.23
CA GLY A 105 -2.71 22.16 3.17
C GLY A 105 -2.63 20.67 2.78
N ASP A 106 -1.51 20.05 3.13
CA ASP A 106 -1.26 18.64 2.83
C ASP A 106 -1.92 17.71 3.85
N MET A 107 -2.72 16.77 3.37
CA MET A 107 -3.38 15.75 4.17
C MET A 107 -2.57 14.48 4.15
N LEU A 108 -2.23 13.96 5.33
CA LEU A 108 -1.54 12.68 5.51
C LEU A 108 -2.55 11.61 5.92
N LYS A 109 -2.60 10.54 5.14
CA LYS A 109 -3.28 9.28 5.46
C LYS A 109 -2.21 8.26 5.80
N LEU A 110 -2.01 7.97 7.08
CA LEU A 110 -1.02 7.03 7.59
C LEU A 110 -1.70 5.71 7.95
N SER A 111 -1.07 4.58 7.62
CA SER A 111 -1.48 3.26 8.06
C SER A 111 -0.28 2.53 8.65
N ALA A 112 -0.42 2.10 9.89
CA ALA A 112 0.67 1.52 10.67
C ALA A 112 0.14 0.45 11.62
N TYR A 113 1.00 -0.49 11.98
CA TYR A 113 0.71 -1.43 13.06
C TYR A 113 1.09 -0.80 14.40
N ILE A 114 0.09 -0.44 15.21
CA ILE A 114 0.27 0.04 16.58
C ILE A 114 -0.18 -1.06 17.52
N SER A 115 0.70 -1.51 18.41
CA SER A 115 0.40 -2.58 19.39
C SER A 115 -0.17 -3.87 18.75
N GLY A 116 0.17 -4.15 17.48
CA GLY A 116 -0.30 -5.33 16.74
C GLY A 116 -1.59 -5.11 15.95
N GLU A 117 -2.26 -3.98 16.12
CA GLU A 117 -3.47 -3.62 15.37
C GLU A 117 -3.13 -2.68 14.23
N LEU A 118 -3.74 -2.90 13.06
CA LEU A 118 -3.60 -2.01 11.92
C LEU A 118 -4.51 -0.80 12.12
N THR A 119 -3.92 0.37 12.36
CA THR A 119 -4.64 1.63 12.51
C THR A 119 -4.46 2.49 11.26
N ARG A 120 -5.48 3.28 10.93
CA ARG A 120 -5.43 4.27 9.86
C ARG A 120 -5.77 5.65 10.41
N THR A 121 -4.80 6.54 10.33
CA THR A 121 -4.92 7.93 10.81
C THR A 121 -5.01 8.86 9.61
N VAL A 122 -5.98 9.78 9.62
CA VAL A 122 -6.12 10.81 8.59
C VAL A 122 -6.08 12.16 9.27
N ALA A 123 -5.04 12.94 9.01
CA ALA A 123 -4.88 14.26 9.61
C ALA A 123 -4.03 15.20 8.72
N PRO A 124 -4.19 16.52 8.88
CA PRO A 124 -3.23 17.50 8.37
C PRO A 124 -1.79 17.17 8.78
N LEU A 125 -0.83 17.27 7.85
CA LEU A 125 0.57 16.92 8.09
C LEU A 125 1.18 17.73 9.26
N ASN A 126 0.81 19.00 9.37
CA ASN A 126 1.29 19.90 10.43
C ASN A 126 0.83 19.49 11.84
N ASN A 127 -0.19 18.64 11.96
CA ASN A 127 -0.65 18.18 13.26
C ASN A 127 0.28 17.11 13.85
N PHE A 128 1.08 16.40 13.04
CA PHE A 128 1.96 15.32 13.52
C PHE A 128 3.21 15.83 14.26
N GLY A 129 3.45 17.14 14.28
CA GLY A 129 4.59 17.77 14.95
C GLY A 129 5.82 17.93 14.03
N GLU A 130 6.74 18.78 14.47
CA GLU A 130 7.94 19.14 13.70
C GLU A 130 8.93 17.98 13.59
N ALA A 131 9.13 17.21 14.67
CA ALA A 131 10.04 16.07 14.69
C ALA A 131 9.61 14.98 13.69
N PHE A 132 8.32 14.65 13.67
CA PHE A 132 7.75 13.75 12.67
C PHE A 132 7.94 14.31 11.26
N SER A 133 7.60 15.58 11.04
CA SER A 133 7.70 16.22 9.73
C SER A 133 9.14 16.20 9.20
N TYR A 134 10.13 16.39 10.09
CA TYR A 134 11.54 16.29 9.77
C TYR A 134 11.95 14.86 9.41
N ALA A 135 11.65 13.88 10.27
CA ALA A 135 12.00 12.48 10.02
C ALA A 135 11.35 11.94 8.74
N PHE A 136 10.09 12.27 8.53
CA PHE A 136 9.36 11.99 7.30
C PHE A 136 9.99 12.65 6.07
N GLY A 137 10.40 13.91 6.18
CA GLY A 137 11.09 14.63 5.12
C GLY A 137 12.41 13.96 4.72
N GLU A 138 13.21 13.51 5.68
CA GLU A 138 14.47 12.81 5.43
C GLU A 138 14.26 11.45 4.76
N VAL A 139 13.28 10.67 5.23
CA VAL A 139 12.89 9.40 4.60
C VAL A 139 12.37 9.62 3.18
N LYS A 140 11.53 10.64 2.96
CA LYS A 140 11.01 10.99 1.64
C LYS A 140 12.14 11.38 0.69
N LYS A 141 13.09 12.21 1.12
CA LYS A 141 14.27 12.60 0.34
C LYS A 141 15.11 11.38 -0.03
N ALA A 142 15.39 10.52 0.94
CA ALA A 142 16.10 9.26 0.70
C ALA A 142 15.35 8.36 -0.29
N ALA A 143 14.02 8.33 -0.20
CA ALA A 143 13.20 7.55 -1.12
C ALA A 143 13.16 8.11 -2.55
N ALA A 144 13.18 9.44 -2.68
CA ALA A 144 13.18 10.12 -3.97
C ALA A 144 14.50 9.94 -4.75
N SER A 145 15.63 9.71 -4.05
CA SER A 145 16.92 9.43 -4.68
C SER A 145 17.08 7.96 -5.12
N MET A 146 16.16 7.06 -4.71
CA MET A 146 16.19 5.65 -5.11
C MET A 146 15.99 5.46 -6.62
N PRO A 147 16.51 4.37 -7.21
CA PRO A 147 16.31 4.09 -8.62
C PRO A 147 14.82 3.93 -8.96
N LYS A 148 14.46 4.34 -10.18
CA LYS A 148 13.11 4.10 -10.71
C LYS A 148 12.90 2.60 -10.82
N GLN A 149 11.74 2.13 -10.35
CA GLN A 149 11.36 0.73 -10.47
C GLN A 149 11.11 0.39 -11.93
N ALA A 150 11.86 -0.57 -12.46
CA ALA A 150 11.61 -1.18 -13.76
C ALA A 150 10.91 -2.53 -13.59
N GLY A 151 10.14 -2.95 -14.60
CA GLY A 151 9.58 -4.30 -14.68
C GLY A 151 8.38 -4.62 -13.78
N LEU A 152 7.95 -3.70 -12.91
CA LEU A 152 6.70 -3.87 -12.15
C LEU A 152 5.51 -3.72 -13.08
N ALA A 153 4.54 -4.63 -13.05
CA ALA A 153 3.39 -4.59 -13.96
C ALA A 153 2.32 -3.60 -13.49
N ALA A 154 1.94 -3.68 -12.21
CA ALA A 154 0.91 -2.84 -11.61
C ALA A 154 0.97 -2.91 -10.07
N PHE A 155 0.11 -2.14 -9.41
CA PHE A 155 -0.22 -2.30 -8.00
C PHE A 155 -1.68 -2.70 -7.83
N LEU A 156 -1.97 -3.43 -6.76
CA LEU A 156 -3.31 -3.71 -6.28
C LEU A 156 -3.51 -3.00 -4.95
N ARG A 157 -4.58 -2.21 -4.85
CA ARG A 157 -5.02 -1.56 -3.61
C ARG A 157 -6.43 -2.03 -3.28
N ALA A 158 -6.68 -2.43 -2.04
CA ALA A 158 -8.02 -2.71 -1.55
C ALA A 158 -8.44 -1.67 -0.50
N GLU A 159 -9.71 -1.27 -0.52
CA GLU A 159 -10.29 -0.36 0.46
C GLU A 159 -11.56 -1.01 1.02
N PRO A 160 -11.75 -1.04 2.35
CA PRO A 160 -12.99 -1.55 2.92
C PRO A 160 -14.16 -0.66 2.48
N VAL A 161 -15.29 -1.29 2.18
CA VAL A 161 -16.51 -0.61 1.77
C VAL A 161 -17.51 -0.75 2.90
N GLU A 162 -17.93 0.39 3.44
CA GLU A 162 -18.77 0.48 4.64
C GLU A 162 -19.87 1.55 4.45
N GLY A 163 -20.90 1.51 5.30
CA GLY A 163 -21.99 2.49 5.31
C GLY A 163 -22.70 2.62 3.96
N GLU A 164 -22.98 3.87 3.55
CA GLU A 164 -23.72 4.17 2.32
C GLU A 164 -23.08 3.62 1.05
N GLU A 165 -21.74 3.55 0.98
CA GLU A 165 -21.06 2.97 -0.19
C GLU A 165 -21.34 1.46 -0.30
N LEU A 166 -21.43 0.76 0.85
CA LEU A 166 -21.76 -0.66 0.90
C LEU A 166 -23.21 -0.91 0.48
N ASP A 167 -24.13 -0.08 0.96
CA ASP A 167 -25.55 -0.17 0.58
C ASP A 167 -25.75 0.11 -0.90
N SER A 168 -25.07 1.13 -1.44
CA SER A 168 -25.06 1.43 -2.88
C SER A 168 -24.50 0.27 -3.70
N PHE A 169 -23.41 -0.34 -3.24
CA PHE A 169 -22.84 -1.53 -3.88
C PHE A 169 -23.83 -2.69 -3.89
N ARG A 170 -24.41 -3.03 -2.74
CA ARG A 170 -25.39 -4.13 -2.63
C ARG A 170 -26.60 -3.90 -3.53
N ALA A 171 -27.15 -2.69 -3.56
CA ALA A 171 -28.28 -2.33 -4.40
C ALA A 171 -27.99 -2.45 -5.91
N LYS A 172 -26.78 -2.11 -6.35
CA LYS A 172 -26.36 -2.22 -7.75
C LYS A 172 -26.04 -3.65 -8.14
N ALA A 173 -25.23 -4.33 -7.32
CA ALA A 173 -24.80 -5.69 -7.61
C ALA A 173 -25.97 -6.69 -7.59
N ALA A 174 -26.96 -6.50 -6.72
CA ALA A 174 -28.18 -7.30 -6.70
C ALA A 174 -29.01 -7.22 -7.99
N ARG A 175 -28.89 -6.14 -8.78
CA ARG A 175 -29.55 -6.02 -10.09
C ARG A 175 -28.87 -6.86 -11.17
N GLU A 176 -27.58 -7.13 -11.02
CA GLU A 176 -26.77 -7.89 -11.97
C GLU A 176 -26.64 -9.37 -11.59
N GLY A 177 -26.97 -9.73 -10.35
CA GLY A 177 -27.00 -11.11 -9.87
C GLY A 177 -26.87 -11.23 -8.35
N GLU A 178 -26.76 -12.47 -7.87
CA GLU A 178 -26.53 -12.74 -6.45
C GLU A 178 -25.07 -12.43 -6.07
N VAL A 179 -24.88 -11.56 -5.07
CA VAL A 179 -23.54 -11.25 -4.52
C VAL A 179 -23.11 -12.37 -3.59
N LYS A 180 -22.35 -13.33 -4.12
CA LYS A 180 -21.83 -14.45 -3.32
C LYS A 180 -20.59 -14.01 -2.55
N ASN A 181 -20.63 -14.21 -1.23
CA ASN A 181 -19.45 -14.05 -0.39
C ASN A 181 -18.40 -15.09 -0.77
N ILE A 182 -17.15 -14.65 -0.93
CA ILE A 182 -16.03 -15.53 -1.22
C ILE A 182 -15.28 -15.86 0.07
N GLU A 183 -15.01 -17.15 0.26
CA GLU A 183 -14.25 -17.61 1.39
C GLU A 183 -12.79 -17.17 1.32
N THR A 184 -12.20 -16.87 2.48
CA THR A 184 -10.79 -16.49 2.55
C THR A 184 -9.87 -17.61 2.01
N TYR A 185 -10.29 -18.88 2.12
CA TYR A 185 -9.60 -20.05 1.56
C TYR A 185 -9.48 -20.04 0.03
N ASP A 186 -10.43 -19.41 -0.65
CA ASP A 186 -10.35 -19.25 -2.10
C ASP A 186 -9.51 -18.05 -2.50
N ILE A 187 -9.57 -16.97 -1.71
CA ILE A 187 -8.82 -15.73 -1.97
C ILE A 187 -7.30 -15.97 -1.82
N GLN A 188 -6.87 -16.82 -0.88
CA GLN A 188 -5.44 -17.13 -0.68
C GLN A 188 -4.75 -17.75 -1.90
N LYS A 189 -5.51 -18.29 -2.87
CA LYS A 189 -4.96 -18.78 -4.14
C LYS A 189 -4.31 -17.63 -4.92
N VAL A 190 -4.87 -16.42 -4.82
CA VAL A 190 -4.32 -15.19 -5.40
C VAL A 190 -3.63 -14.37 -4.30
N LYS A 191 -2.35 -14.67 -4.05
CA LYS A 191 -1.58 -14.07 -2.94
C LYS A 191 -1.63 -12.54 -2.87
N PRO A 192 -1.49 -11.78 -3.99
CA PRO A 192 -1.58 -10.32 -3.94
C PRO A 192 -2.96 -9.83 -3.50
N LEU A 193 -4.03 -10.51 -3.89
CA LEU A 193 -5.40 -10.16 -3.50
C LEU A 193 -5.61 -10.36 -2.00
N LEU A 194 -5.16 -11.51 -1.47
CA LEU A 194 -5.19 -11.74 -0.03
C LEU A 194 -4.39 -10.70 0.75
N ALA A 195 -3.20 -10.32 0.26
CA ALA A 195 -2.37 -9.30 0.88
C ALA A 195 -3.10 -7.94 0.92
N ALA A 196 -3.74 -7.54 -0.20
CA ALA A 196 -4.43 -6.27 -0.29
C ALA A 196 -5.61 -6.15 0.70
N ILE A 197 -6.37 -7.23 0.91
CA ILE A 197 -7.47 -7.22 1.90
C ILE A 197 -7.00 -7.43 3.34
N LYS A 198 -5.78 -7.94 3.56
CA LYS A 198 -5.17 -8.03 4.89
C LYS A 198 -4.57 -6.71 5.35
N GLU A 199 -4.08 -5.92 4.39
CA GLU A 199 -3.44 -4.62 4.61
C GLU A 199 -4.11 -3.57 3.72
N PRO A 200 -5.35 -3.15 4.07
CA PRO A 200 -6.09 -2.20 3.24
C PRO A 200 -5.32 -0.89 3.06
N HIS A 201 -5.58 -0.23 1.92
CA HIS A 201 -4.91 0.98 1.44
C HIS A 201 -3.41 0.84 1.12
N ARG A 202 -2.77 -0.31 1.40
CA ARG A 202 -1.40 -0.60 0.96
C ARG A 202 -1.37 -0.82 -0.56
N LEU A 203 -0.29 -0.41 -1.21
CA LEU A 203 -0.04 -0.72 -2.62
C LEU A 203 0.69 -2.05 -2.74
N VAL A 204 -0.06 -3.13 -2.93
CA VAL A 204 0.51 -4.47 -3.10
C VAL A 204 1.03 -4.62 -4.53
N PRO A 205 2.32 -4.93 -4.74
CA PRO A 205 2.87 -5.02 -6.08
C PRO A 205 2.38 -6.27 -6.82
N LEU A 206 2.04 -6.08 -8.09
CA LEU A 206 1.86 -7.13 -9.08
C LEU A 206 3.16 -7.20 -9.88
N GLU A 207 4.11 -8.02 -9.40
CA GLU A 207 5.50 -8.04 -9.89
C GLU A 207 5.62 -8.38 -11.38
N THR A 208 4.70 -9.18 -11.93
CA THR A 208 4.75 -9.62 -13.34
C THR A 208 3.38 -9.55 -14.00
N GLU A 209 3.36 -9.49 -15.34
CA GLU A 209 2.15 -9.59 -16.13
C GLU A 209 1.44 -10.95 -15.95
N ALA A 210 2.17 -12.02 -15.62
CA ALA A 210 1.57 -13.32 -15.30
C ALA A 210 0.71 -13.23 -14.03
N VAL A 211 1.22 -12.59 -12.98
CA VAL A 211 0.46 -12.35 -11.74
C VAL A 211 -0.74 -11.43 -11.99
N ARG A 212 -0.59 -10.42 -12.86
CA ARG A 212 -1.70 -9.54 -13.27
C ARG A 212 -2.80 -10.32 -14.00
N ARG A 213 -2.44 -11.26 -14.88
CA ARG A 213 -3.38 -12.13 -15.61
C ARG A 213 -4.08 -13.10 -14.66
N GLU A 214 -3.36 -13.73 -13.74
CA GLU A 214 -3.95 -14.61 -12.72
C GLU A 214 -5.04 -13.89 -11.92
N LEU A 215 -4.80 -12.62 -11.54
CA LEU A 215 -5.82 -11.78 -10.91
C LEU A 215 -7.03 -11.53 -11.83
N GLN A 216 -6.81 -11.24 -13.12
CA GLN A 216 -7.89 -11.00 -14.08
C GLN A 216 -8.74 -12.26 -14.35
N ASP A 217 -8.10 -13.42 -14.43
CA ASP A 217 -8.77 -14.71 -14.59
C ASP A 217 -9.58 -15.05 -13.35
N TYR A 218 -9.06 -14.75 -12.16
CA TYR A 218 -9.79 -14.87 -10.91
C TYR A 218 -11.03 -13.98 -10.86
N ILE A 219 -10.89 -12.70 -11.23
CA ILE A 219 -12.01 -11.73 -11.29
C ILE A 219 -13.09 -12.24 -12.25
N SER A 220 -12.68 -12.72 -13.43
CA SER A 220 -13.59 -13.15 -14.50
C SER A 220 -14.30 -14.46 -14.16
N SER A 221 -13.57 -15.45 -13.63
CA SER A 221 -14.13 -16.75 -13.22
C SER A 221 -15.11 -16.64 -12.05
N ARG A 222 -14.88 -15.66 -11.15
CA ARG A 222 -15.78 -15.37 -10.02
C ARG A 222 -16.87 -14.35 -10.35
N GLN A 223 -16.90 -13.83 -11.60
CA GLN A 223 -17.86 -12.83 -12.05
C GLN A 223 -17.99 -11.65 -11.09
N LEU A 224 -16.85 -11.14 -10.59
CA LEU A 224 -16.86 -10.05 -9.62
C LEU A 224 -17.42 -8.78 -10.25
N TYR A 225 -18.28 -8.09 -9.50
CA TYR A 225 -18.90 -6.85 -9.94
C TYR A 225 -17.85 -5.74 -10.14
N GLY A 226 -17.89 -5.10 -11.32
CA GLY A 226 -17.05 -3.97 -11.69
C GLY A 226 -16.29 -4.15 -13.02
N LEU A 227 -15.23 -3.38 -13.18
CA LEU A 227 -14.32 -3.37 -14.33
C LEU A 227 -13.02 -4.11 -14.02
N ARG A 228 -12.25 -4.46 -15.05
CA ARG A 228 -10.95 -5.15 -14.92
C ARG A 228 -9.95 -4.45 -13.99
N THR A 229 -10.02 -3.13 -13.86
CA THR A 229 -9.13 -2.32 -13.02
C THR A 229 -9.80 -1.80 -11.74
N LEU A 230 -11.11 -2.00 -11.58
CA LEU A 230 -11.88 -1.55 -10.43
C LEU A 230 -13.02 -2.54 -10.18
N PHE A 231 -12.91 -3.38 -9.15
CA PHE A 231 -13.88 -4.43 -8.85
C PHE A 231 -14.16 -4.52 -7.36
N TYR A 232 -15.28 -5.14 -7.00
CA TYR A 232 -15.68 -5.35 -5.62
C TYR A 232 -15.50 -6.81 -5.23
N LEU A 233 -14.89 -7.04 -4.07
CA LEU A 233 -14.63 -8.35 -3.51
C LEU A 233 -15.44 -8.51 -2.21
N PRO A 234 -16.64 -9.12 -2.27
CA PRO A 234 -17.35 -9.57 -1.08
C PRO A 234 -16.62 -10.79 -0.50
N SER A 235 -16.19 -10.69 0.77
CA SER A 235 -15.47 -11.77 1.43
C SER A 235 -15.96 -11.98 2.86
N THR A 236 -15.58 -13.13 3.42
CA THR A 236 -15.74 -13.41 4.87
C THR A 236 -15.06 -12.39 5.79
N ARG A 237 -14.14 -11.55 5.28
CA ARG A 237 -13.48 -10.47 6.05
C ARG A 237 -14.13 -9.09 5.86
N GLY A 238 -15.21 -9.02 5.08
CA GLY A 238 -15.84 -7.76 4.66
C GLY A 238 -15.86 -7.59 3.15
N THR A 239 -16.45 -6.49 2.71
CA THR A 239 -16.51 -6.13 1.28
C THR A 239 -15.42 -5.11 0.98
N PHE A 240 -14.65 -5.36 -0.07
CA PHE A 240 -13.53 -4.51 -0.45
C PHE A 240 -13.67 -3.99 -1.88
N LYS A 241 -13.39 -2.70 -2.07
CA LYS A 241 -13.19 -2.09 -3.37
C LYS A 241 -11.73 -2.23 -3.76
N CYS A 242 -11.48 -3.02 -4.80
CA CYS A 242 -10.15 -3.34 -5.28
C CYS A 242 -9.84 -2.55 -6.54
N MET A 243 -8.67 -1.92 -6.58
CA MET A 243 -8.19 -1.09 -7.68
C MET A 243 -6.85 -1.59 -8.17
N VAL A 244 -6.75 -1.85 -9.47
CA VAL A 244 -5.48 -2.10 -10.15
C VAL A 244 -4.95 -0.77 -10.67
N LEU A 245 -3.81 -0.34 -10.12
CA LEU A 245 -3.18 0.92 -10.43
C LEU A 245 -1.95 0.64 -11.31
N ASP A 246 -1.90 1.24 -12.50
CA ASP A 246 -0.72 1.13 -13.35
C ASP A 246 0.49 1.80 -12.70
N VAL A 247 1.69 1.47 -13.20
CA VAL A 247 2.99 2.00 -12.73
C VAL A 247 3.58 3.07 -13.63
N VAL A 248 3.06 3.18 -14.87
CA VAL A 248 3.46 4.17 -15.87
C VAL A 248 2.17 4.75 -16.45
N ARG A 249 2.15 6.07 -16.64
CA ARG A 249 1.05 6.68 -17.39
C ARG A 249 1.24 6.40 -18.87
N VAL A 250 0.43 5.52 -19.43
CA VAL A 250 0.28 5.42 -20.88
C VAL A 250 -0.46 6.67 -21.33
N GLN A 251 0.26 7.67 -21.87
CA GLN A 251 -0.43 8.75 -22.58
C GLN A 251 -1.24 8.09 -23.70
N ALA A 252 -2.54 8.36 -23.77
CA ALA A 252 -3.35 7.99 -24.90
C ALA A 252 -2.60 8.44 -26.17
N ALA A 253 -2.32 7.50 -27.06
CA ALA A 253 -1.60 7.78 -28.29
C ALA A 253 -2.24 9.00 -28.95
N THR A 254 -1.46 10.08 -29.10
CA THR A 254 -1.91 11.23 -29.86
C THR A 254 -2.26 10.69 -31.25
N ALA A 255 -3.53 10.81 -31.64
CA ALA A 255 -4.00 10.35 -32.92
C ALA A 255 -3.01 10.84 -34.00
N PRO A 256 -2.57 9.96 -34.93
CA PRO A 256 -1.59 10.35 -35.93
C PRO A 256 -2.11 11.59 -36.65
N LYS A 257 -1.33 12.68 -36.62
CA LYS A 257 -1.64 13.90 -37.36
C LYS A 257 -1.91 13.49 -38.81
N LYS A 258 -3.15 13.70 -39.27
CA LYS A 258 -3.51 13.55 -40.69
C LYS A 258 -2.44 14.30 -41.51
N PRO A 259 -1.83 13.66 -42.53
CA PRO A 259 -0.89 14.36 -43.40
C PRO A 259 -1.60 15.55 -44.04
N ALA A 260 -0.94 16.71 -44.02
CA ALA A 260 -1.44 17.94 -44.60
C ALA A 260 -1.81 17.71 -46.07
N ALA A 261 -3.00 18.15 -46.47
CA ALA A 261 -3.46 18.06 -47.85
C ALA A 261 -2.49 18.80 -48.77
N ALA A 262 -2.07 18.12 -49.84
CA ALA A 262 -1.18 18.67 -50.85
C ALA A 262 -1.77 19.94 -51.49
N PRO A 263 -0.93 20.94 -51.83
CA PRO A 263 -1.41 22.19 -52.41
C PRO A 263 -2.02 21.95 -53.79
N LYS A 264 -3.28 22.39 -53.97
CA LYS A 264 -3.95 22.38 -55.28
C LYS A 264 -3.15 23.26 -56.26
N LYS A 265 -2.65 22.66 -57.34
CA LYS A 265 -2.15 23.40 -58.50
C LYS A 265 -3.30 24.24 -59.06
N LYS A 266 -3.12 25.57 -59.08
CA LYS A 266 -3.95 26.48 -59.87
C LYS A 266 -3.74 26.15 -61.35
N ARG A 267 -4.85 26.02 -62.06
CA ARG A 267 -4.91 25.93 -63.53
C ARG A 267 -5.43 27.26 -64.04
#